data_AF-G2YT90-F1
#
_entry.id   AF-G2YT90-F1
#
_cell.length_a   1.000
_cell.length_b   1.000
_cell.length_c   1.000
_cell.angle_alpha   90.00
_cell.angle_beta   90.00
_cell.angle_gamma   90.00
#
_symmetry.space_group_name_H-M   'P 1'
#
loop_
_entity.id
_entity.type
_entity.pdbx_description
1 polymer ?
#
loop_
_entity_poly.entity_id
_entity_poly.type
_entity_poly.pdbx_seq_one_letter_code
_entity_poly.pdbx_strand_id
1 'polypeptide(L)'
;MAPDTGSSIVRKAPFEVPACEFYERSTLFHGGDMVHIILGPSKGETGNVKRMVSRAVLSYYSKVCERKLGLFGKISDTDANGQNHNNAILELNEWNTETFDMALQWMHTGNIIIDIAKSQPFEAIRLFIQFFKIAKALELEGSYLNVVKNFTAELSAASEKEYDEDEKSPIINPTFEEILKDAFAHPIDGRVRELLASFLLKPYVKHLLCSDTSKTKAKEFKKLFEEVEGLELDVLRLVGESLSSLSMGKVDGDGYSTSTMWCPLTELRFDTGTMYEVR
;
A
#
# COMPACT_ATOMS: atom_id res chain seq x y z
N MET A 1 -22.32 6.33 -27.12
CA MET A 1 -22.28 7.28 -25.99
C MET A 1 -20.85 7.32 -25.51
N ALA A 2 -20.17 8.45 -25.70
CA ALA A 2 -18.84 8.66 -25.12
C ALA A 2 -18.99 8.70 -23.59
N PRO A 3 -18.10 8.07 -22.80
CA PRO A 3 -18.13 8.26 -21.37
C PRO A 3 -17.64 9.68 -21.08
N ASP A 4 -18.43 10.42 -20.31
CA ASP A 4 -18.04 11.70 -19.73
C ASP A 4 -16.70 11.54 -19.00
N THR A 5 -15.65 12.11 -19.57
CA THR A 5 -14.42 12.44 -18.85
C THR A 5 -14.77 13.50 -17.80
N GLY A 6 -15.27 13.05 -16.66
CA GLY A 6 -15.15 13.76 -15.40
C GLY A 6 -13.67 13.93 -15.09
N SER A 7 -13.08 14.98 -15.67
CA SER A 7 -11.74 15.47 -15.31
C SER A 7 -11.81 16.03 -13.88
N SER A 8 -11.88 15.15 -12.88
CA SER A 8 -11.41 15.52 -11.56
C SER A 8 -9.90 15.70 -11.71
N ILE A 9 -9.42 16.94 -11.66
CA ILE A 9 -8.00 17.23 -11.69
C ILE A 9 -7.39 16.52 -10.47
N VAL A 10 -6.77 15.37 -10.69
CA VAL A 10 -6.07 14.63 -9.64
C VAL A 10 -4.93 15.53 -9.16
N ARG A 11 -4.94 15.91 -7.88
CA ARG A 11 -3.88 16.72 -7.27
C ARG A 11 -2.55 15.96 -7.36
N LYS A 12 -1.74 16.24 -8.37
CA LYS A 12 -0.40 15.66 -8.50
C LYS A 12 0.53 16.23 -7.44
N ALA A 13 1.62 15.55 -7.10
CA ALA A 13 2.71 16.17 -6.37
C ALA A 13 3.52 17.12 -7.26
N PRO A 14 4.40 17.98 -6.72
CA PRO A 14 5.17 18.94 -7.52
C PRO A 14 6.06 18.24 -8.55
N PHE A 15 6.68 17.11 -8.20
CA PHE A 15 7.56 16.37 -9.10
C PHE A 15 6.82 15.49 -10.11
N GLU A 16 5.48 15.44 -10.05
CA GLU A 16 4.65 14.71 -11.02
C GLU A 16 4.11 15.64 -12.14
N VAL A 17 4.45 16.93 -12.11
CA VAL A 17 3.97 17.94 -13.07
C VAL A 17 5.11 18.57 -13.88
N PRO A 18 4.80 19.17 -15.06
CA PRO A 18 5.80 19.89 -15.85
C PRO A 18 6.46 21.02 -15.06
N ALA A 19 7.68 21.41 -15.49
CA ALA A 19 8.51 22.38 -14.77
C ALA A 19 7.81 23.73 -14.50
N CYS A 20 6.99 24.23 -15.42
CA CYS A 20 6.22 25.46 -15.21
C CYS A 20 5.26 25.35 -14.02
N GLU A 21 4.51 24.25 -13.94
CA GLU A 21 3.56 23.98 -12.85
C GLU A 21 4.28 23.62 -11.54
N PHE A 22 5.46 23.00 -11.62
CA PHE A 22 6.31 22.79 -10.44
C PHE A 22 6.66 24.11 -9.74
N TYR A 23 7.06 25.14 -10.48
CA TYR A 23 7.42 26.43 -9.88
C TYR A 23 6.20 27.12 -9.26
N GLU A 24 5.03 27.03 -9.88
CA GLU A 24 3.78 27.53 -9.29
C GLU A 24 3.47 26.83 -7.96
N ARG A 25 3.63 25.50 -7.91
CA ARG A 25 3.40 24.69 -6.71
C ARG A 25 4.52 24.81 -5.67
N SER A 26 5.71 25.24 -6.07
CA SER A 26 6.83 25.43 -5.15
C SER A 26 6.52 26.46 -4.06
N THR A 27 5.58 27.37 -4.34
CA THR A 27 5.06 28.36 -3.39
C THR A 27 4.39 27.71 -2.17
N LEU A 28 3.86 26.48 -2.28
CA LEU A 28 3.32 25.72 -1.14
C LEU A 28 4.37 25.50 -0.04
N PHE A 29 5.65 25.46 -0.42
CA PHE A 29 6.77 25.13 0.45
C PHE A 29 7.56 26.35 0.92
N HIS A 30 7.32 27.55 0.37
CA HIS A 30 8.07 28.75 0.68
C HIS A 30 7.19 29.80 1.36
N GLY A 31 7.50 30.14 2.62
CA GLY A 31 7.00 31.36 3.27
C GLY A 31 5.55 31.36 3.75
N GLY A 32 5.01 30.22 4.18
CA GLY A 32 3.65 30.12 4.74
C GLY A 32 3.58 29.97 6.26
N ASP A 33 2.37 30.11 6.81
CA ASP A 33 2.08 29.83 8.23
C ASP A 33 2.50 28.39 8.58
N MET A 34 3.35 28.24 9.58
CA MET A 34 3.75 26.93 10.09
C MET A 34 2.76 26.44 11.13
N VAL A 35 2.48 25.13 11.12
CA VAL A 35 1.59 24.44 12.07
C VAL A 35 2.44 23.48 12.89
N HIS A 36 2.21 23.47 14.20
CA HIS A 36 2.77 22.45 15.08
C HIS A 36 1.91 21.19 15.05
N ILE A 37 2.45 20.09 14.55
CA ILE A 37 1.79 18.79 14.56
C ILE A 37 2.27 18.00 15.77
N ILE A 38 1.34 17.50 16.56
CA ILE A 38 1.61 16.60 17.69
C ILE A 38 1.37 15.17 17.21
N LEU A 39 2.43 14.37 17.20
CA LEU A 39 2.45 12.97 16.76
C LEU A 39 2.60 12.04 17.95
N GLY A 40 2.09 10.81 17.80
CA GLY A 40 2.27 9.76 18.78
C GLY A 40 3.74 9.34 18.90
N PRO A 41 4.12 8.68 20.01
CA PRO A 41 5.48 8.17 20.19
C PRO A 41 5.80 7.10 19.15
N SER A 42 7.05 7.09 18.66
CA SER A 42 7.57 5.96 17.89
C SER A 42 7.94 4.81 18.82
N LYS A 43 8.16 3.61 18.28
CA LYS A 43 8.49 2.42 19.07
C LYS A 43 9.78 2.65 19.88
N GLY A 44 9.66 2.67 21.21
CA GLY A 44 10.78 2.90 22.12
C GLY A 44 10.97 4.35 22.58
N GLU A 45 10.14 5.28 22.09
CA GLU A 45 10.14 6.68 22.54
C GLU A 45 9.10 6.91 23.65
N THR A 46 9.33 7.92 24.48
CA THR A 46 8.37 8.36 25.52
C THR A 46 7.84 9.75 25.20
N GLY A 47 6.52 9.89 25.17
CA GLY A 47 5.83 11.15 24.92
C GLY A 47 5.61 11.47 23.45
N ASN A 48 4.73 12.44 23.21
CA ASN A 48 4.37 12.88 21.87
C ASN A 48 5.49 13.73 21.24
N VAL A 49 5.66 13.60 19.93
CA VAL A 49 6.67 14.36 19.17
C VAL A 49 6.01 15.57 18.49
N LYS A 50 6.70 16.72 18.49
CA LYS A 50 6.26 17.92 17.78
C LYS A 50 7.00 18.07 16.45
N ARG A 51 6.26 18.24 15.36
CA ARG A 51 6.79 18.58 14.02
C ARG A 51 6.26 19.94 13.56
N MET A 52 7.04 20.71 12.83
CA MET A 52 6.57 21.95 12.19
C MET A 52 6.42 21.71 10.70
N VAL A 53 5.24 21.99 10.16
CA VAL A 53 4.91 21.77 8.74
C VAL A 53 4.16 22.97 8.19
N SER A 54 4.37 23.29 6.91
CA SER A 54 3.61 24.33 6.21
C SER A 54 2.10 24.01 6.20
N ARG A 55 1.29 24.93 6.71
CA ARG A 55 -0.18 24.88 6.65
C ARG A 55 -0.69 24.68 5.21
N ALA A 56 -0.02 25.34 4.25
CA ALA A 56 -0.40 25.31 2.85
C ALA A 56 -0.23 23.90 2.26
N VAL A 57 0.87 23.21 2.57
CA VAL A 57 1.11 21.83 2.12
C VAL A 57 0.02 20.90 2.63
N LEU A 58 -0.25 20.95 3.94
CA LEU A 58 -1.23 20.09 4.59
C LEU A 58 -2.64 20.33 4.03
N SER A 59 -3.04 21.59 3.89
CA SER A 59 -4.37 21.95 3.39
C SER A 59 -4.52 21.61 1.90
N TYR A 60 -3.43 21.68 1.14
CA TYR A 60 -3.44 21.35 -0.29
C TYR A 60 -3.53 19.84 -0.55
N TYR A 61 -2.95 18.99 0.29
CA TYR A 61 -2.96 17.54 0.04
C TYR A 61 -3.95 16.76 0.89
N SER A 62 -4.41 17.26 2.04
CA SER A 62 -5.27 16.52 2.96
C SER A 62 -6.58 17.25 3.23
N LYS A 63 -7.72 16.63 2.90
CA LYS A 63 -9.04 17.17 3.27
C LYS A 63 -9.26 17.22 4.78
N VAL A 64 -8.72 16.24 5.50
CA VAL A 64 -8.83 16.21 6.97
C VAL A 64 -8.05 17.37 7.57
N CYS A 65 -6.80 17.58 7.15
CA CYS A 65 -6.02 18.71 7.60
C CYS A 65 -6.64 20.03 7.14
N GLU A 66 -7.09 20.17 5.90
CA GLU A 66 -7.78 21.37 5.41
C GLU A 66 -8.98 21.73 6.27
N ARG A 67 -9.86 20.77 6.59
CA ARG A 67 -11.01 20.98 7.48
C ARG A 67 -10.58 21.34 8.89
N LYS A 68 -9.69 20.56 9.49
CA LYS A 68 -9.19 20.80 10.85
C LYS A 68 -8.54 22.18 10.94
N LEU A 69 -7.71 22.55 9.96
CA LEU A 69 -7.00 23.81 9.89
C LEU A 69 -7.94 24.98 9.58
N GLY A 70 -8.90 24.81 8.68
CA GLY A 70 -9.90 25.83 8.31
C GLY A 70 -10.75 26.31 9.50
N LEU A 71 -10.96 25.44 10.50
CA LEU A 71 -11.60 25.80 11.77
C LEU A 71 -10.78 26.79 12.62
N PHE A 72 -9.47 26.90 12.40
CA PHE A 72 -8.60 27.84 13.13
C PHE A 72 -8.62 29.28 12.56
N GLY A 73 -9.45 29.56 11.55
CA GLY A 73 -9.54 30.88 10.90
C GLY A 73 -8.30 31.25 10.07
N LYS A 74 -8.46 32.14 9.09
CA LYS A 74 -7.32 32.91 8.57
C LYS A 74 -7.07 34.01 9.61
N ILE A 75 -5.93 33.99 10.29
CA ILE A 75 -5.53 35.11 11.13
C ILE A 75 -5.19 36.26 10.17
N SER A 76 -6.11 37.22 10.03
CA SER A 76 -5.84 38.48 9.36
C SER A 76 -5.44 39.53 10.40
N ASP A 77 -4.38 40.25 10.07
CA ASP A 77 -3.90 41.54 10.57
C ASP A 77 -3.34 41.62 11.99
N THR A 78 -2.02 41.52 12.02
CA THR A 78 -1.09 42.50 12.63
C THR A 78 -1.44 42.98 14.04
N ASP A 79 -0.95 42.26 15.05
CA ASP A 79 -0.63 42.90 16.32
C ASP A 79 0.56 43.83 16.11
N ALA A 80 0.40 45.09 16.52
CA ALA A 80 1.35 46.20 16.37
C ALA A 80 2.70 46.01 17.13
N ASN A 81 3.05 44.78 17.50
CA ASN A 81 4.25 44.43 18.25
C ASN A 81 5.14 43.37 17.58
N GLY A 82 4.89 42.99 16.32
CA GLY A 82 5.86 42.20 15.53
C GLY A 82 6.20 40.80 16.04
N GLN A 83 5.44 40.26 17.00
CA GLN A 83 5.54 38.85 17.41
C GLN A 83 4.40 38.06 16.80
N ASN A 84 4.66 37.43 15.66
CA ASN A 84 3.72 36.55 14.98
C ASN A 84 3.68 35.20 15.71
N HIS A 85 2.81 35.05 16.71
CA HIS A 85 2.62 33.79 17.43
C HIS A 85 1.56 32.91 16.73
N ASN A 86 1.92 32.36 15.57
CA ASN A 86 1.16 31.30 14.91
C ASN A 86 1.31 29.98 15.68
N ASN A 87 0.44 29.75 16.66
CA ASN A 87 0.40 28.52 17.46
C ASN A 87 -0.73 27.57 17.01
N ALA A 88 -1.00 27.46 15.71
CA ALA A 88 -1.93 26.44 15.23
C ALA A 88 -1.33 25.06 15.56
N ILE A 89 -1.99 24.32 16.46
CA ILE A 89 -1.60 22.97 16.87
C ILE A 89 -2.59 21.99 16.24
N LEU A 90 -2.05 21.00 15.54
CA LEU A 90 -2.82 19.89 14.96
C LEU A 90 -2.41 18.59 15.63
N GLU A 91 -3.34 17.97 16.35
CA GLU A 91 -3.12 16.68 17.00
C GLU A 91 -3.41 15.54 16.02
N LEU A 92 -2.39 14.71 15.78
CA LEU A 92 -2.35 13.48 14.99
C LEU A 92 -1.65 12.39 15.81
N ASN A 93 -2.04 12.26 17.08
CA ASN A 93 -1.38 11.40 18.06
C ASN A 93 -1.55 9.90 17.78
N GLU A 94 -2.46 9.54 16.88
CA GLU A 94 -2.64 8.18 16.37
C GLU A 94 -1.53 7.76 15.40
N TRP A 95 -0.76 8.70 14.85
CA TRP A 95 0.34 8.43 13.92
C TRP A 95 1.70 8.70 14.57
N ASN A 96 2.64 7.78 14.39
CA ASN A 96 4.03 8.01 14.79
C ASN A 96 4.78 8.88 13.76
N THR A 97 5.98 9.29 14.14
CA THR A 97 6.82 10.17 13.32
C THR A 97 7.18 9.57 11.96
N GLU A 98 7.56 8.29 11.92
CA GLU A 98 7.95 7.60 10.68
C GLU A 98 6.81 7.56 9.66
N THR A 99 5.60 7.19 10.11
CA THR A 99 4.41 7.10 9.24
C THR A 99 4.01 8.47 8.71
N PHE A 100 4.07 9.49 9.56
CA PHE A 100 3.78 10.85 9.16
C PHE A 100 4.85 11.43 8.21
N ASP A 101 6.12 11.14 8.45
CA ASP A 101 7.22 11.58 7.59
C ASP A 101 7.13 10.94 6.19
N MET A 102 6.65 9.69 6.06
CA MET A 102 6.31 9.10 4.75
C MET A 102 5.19 9.86 4.03
N ALA A 103 4.12 10.23 4.76
CA ALA A 103 3.04 11.03 4.18
C ALA A 103 3.55 12.39 3.70
N LEU A 104 4.38 13.06 4.49
CA LEU A 104 5.02 14.32 4.10
C LEU A 104 5.94 14.14 2.88
N GLN A 105 6.78 13.12 2.88
CA GLN A 105 7.65 12.81 1.74
C GLN A 105 6.84 12.67 0.45
N TRP A 106 5.69 11.99 0.50
CA TRP A 106 4.78 11.91 -0.63
C TRP A 106 4.17 13.26 -1.01
N MET A 107 3.71 14.09 -0.05
CA MET A 107 3.21 15.44 -0.36
C MET A 107 4.25 16.32 -1.06
N HIS A 108 5.52 16.12 -0.73
CA HIS A 108 6.63 16.86 -1.32
C HIS A 108 7.08 16.30 -2.68
N THR A 109 7.10 14.98 -2.85
CA THR A 109 7.79 14.31 -3.97
C THR A 109 6.89 13.47 -4.87
N GLY A 110 5.67 13.16 -4.45
CA GLY A 110 4.78 12.21 -5.12
C GLY A 110 5.22 10.76 -4.98
N ASN A 111 6.18 10.50 -4.11
CA ASN A 111 6.72 9.17 -3.87
C ASN A 111 7.11 9.00 -2.41
N ILE A 112 7.32 7.75 -2.00
CA ILE A 112 7.97 7.41 -0.73
C ILE A 112 9.22 6.60 -1.03
N ILE A 113 10.30 6.87 -0.29
CA ILE A 113 11.57 6.16 -0.41
C ILE A 113 11.77 5.44 0.92
N ILE A 114 11.69 4.12 0.85
CA ILE A 114 11.90 3.24 2.00
C ILE A 114 13.31 2.70 1.90
N ASP A 115 14.20 3.16 2.79
CA ASP A 115 15.59 2.69 2.87
C ASP A 115 15.69 1.59 3.93
N ILE A 116 15.48 0.34 3.52
CA ILE A 116 15.58 -0.84 4.37
C ILE A 116 16.65 -1.77 3.82
N ALA A 117 17.40 -2.41 4.71
CA ALA A 117 18.34 -3.46 4.35
C ALA A 117 17.63 -4.59 3.57
N LYS A 118 18.22 -5.05 2.46
CA LYS A 118 17.68 -6.09 1.56
C LYS A 118 17.26 -7.42 2.23
N SER A 119 17.64 -7.63 3.49
CA SER A 119 17.29 -8.80 4.30
C SER A 119 15.91 -8.73 4.97
N GLN A 120 15.17 -7.61 4.88
CA GLN A 120 13.85 -7.45 5.49
C GLN A 120 12.74 -7.12 4.46
N PRO A 121 12.45 -8.03 3.51
CA PRO A 121 11.51 -7.76 2.42
C PRO A 121 10.08 -7.42 2.91
N PHE A 122 9.62 -8.07 3.98
CA PHE A 122 8.29 -7.80 4.54
C PHE A 122 8.21 -6.48 5.31
N GLU A 123 9.33 -5.90 5.75
CA GLU A 123 9.30 -4.63 6.47
C GLU A 123 8.99 -3.47 5.51
N ALA A 124 9.50 -3.51 4.27
CA ALA A 124 9.13 -2.55 3.24
C ALA A 124 7.62 -2.61 2.94
N ILE A 125 7.08 -3.82 2.78
CA ILE A 125 5.64 -4.06 2.59
C ILE A 125 4.85 -3.45 3.77
N ARG A 126 5.27 -3.67 5.02
CA ARG A 126 4.63 -3.08 6.21
C ARG A 126 4.61 -1.56 6.16
N LEU A 127 5.73 -0.92 5.82
CA LEU A 127 5.78 0.55 5.72
C LEU A 127 4.90 1.10 4.60
N PHE A 128 4.83 0.44 3.44
CA PHE A 128 3.87 0.82 2.39
C PHE A 128 2.42 0.75 2.89
N ILE A 129 2.06 -0.29 3.64
CA ILE A 129 0.72 -0.40 4.24
C ILE A 129 0.47 0.72 5.25
N GLN A 130 1.44 1.05 6.10
CA GLN A 130 1.32 2.19 7.03
C GLN A 130 1.11 3.51 6.28
N PHE A 131 1.83 3.73 5.18
CA PHE A 131 1.60 4.88 4.30
C PHE A 131 0.16 4.90 3.75
N PHE A 132 -0.35 3.79 3.22
CA PHE A 132 -1.72 3.76 2.68
C PHE A 132 -2.79 3.98 3.76
N LYS A 133 -2.54 3.52 4.99
CA LYS A 133 -3.42 3.77 6.14
C LYS A 133 -3.48 5.26 6.49
N ILE A 134 -2.34 5.93 6.66
CA ILE A 134 -2.33 7.36 6.95
C ILE A 134 -2.86 8.17 5.75
N ALA A 135 -2.56 7.75 4.53
CA ALA A 135 -3.08 8.40 3.33
C ALA A 135 -4.61 8.37 3.28
N LYS A 136 -5.21 7.22 3.62
CA LYS A 136 -6.66 7.09 3.72
C LYS A 136 -7.23 7.89 4.89
N ALA A 137 -6.61 7.82 6.06
CA ALA A 137 -7.07 8.49 7.27
C ALA A 137 -7.02 10.02 7.17
N LEU A 138 -6.01 10.56 6.48
CA LEU A 138 -5.89 11.99 6.22
C LEU A 138 -6.66 12.42 4.96
N GLU A 139 -7.35 11.51 4.27
CA GLU A 139 -8.00 11.76 2.99
C GLU A 139 -7.06 12.50 2.02
N LEU A 140 -5.87 11.93 1.82
CA LEU A 140 -4.88 12.50 0.93
C LEU A 140 -5.38 12.48 -0.50
N GLU A 141 -5.36 13.64 -1.15
CA GLU A 141 -5.78 13.82 -2.53
C GLU A 141 -4.56 13.84 -3.43
N GLY A 142 -4.41 12.79 -4.24
CA GLY A 142 -3.44 12.78 -5.32
C GLY A 142 -3.21 11.43 -5.97
N SER A 143 -2.18 11.40 -6.82
CA SER A 143 -1.73 10.19 -7.49
C SER A 143 -0.84 9.36 -6.56
N TYR A 144 -1.15 8.07 -6.45
CA TYR A 144 -0.29 7.08 -5.78
C TYR A 144 0.46 6.19 -6.77
N LEU A 145 0.52 6.55 -8.05
CA LEU A 145 1.01 5.66 -9.10
C LEU A 145 2.45 5.20 -8.85
N ASN A 146 3.35 6.11 -8.47
CA ASN A 146 4.74 5.76 -8.14
C ASN A 146 4.83 4.89 -6.88
N VAL A 147 4.04 5.20 -5.86
CA VAL A 147 4.00 4.43 -4.61
C VAL A 147 3.48 3.01 -4.87
N VAL A 148 2.38 2.86 -5.62
CA VAL A 148 1.82 1.57 -6.02
C VAL A 148 2.82 0.78 -6.85
N LYS A 149 3.52 1.42 -7.80
CA LYS A 149 4.57 0.75 -8.59
C LYS A 149 5.69 0.20 -7.72
N ASN A 150 6.20 0.99 -6.77
CA ASN A 150 7.26 0.55 -5.86
C ASN A 150 6.76 -0.54 -4.91
N PHE A 151 5.53 -0.42 -4.42
CA PHE A 151 4.88 -1.44 -3.59
C PHE A 151 4.71 -2.76 -4.34
N THR A 152 4.25 -2.74 -5.60
CA THR A 152 4.18 -3.93 -6.46
C THR A 152 5.56 -4.57 -6.66
N ALA A 153 6.61 -3.77 -6.81
CA ALA A 153 7.98 -4.28 -6.97
C ALA A 153 8.48 -4.98 -5.69
N GLU A 154 8.27 -4.39 -4.52
CA GLU A 154 8.64 -5.00 -3.23
C GLU A 154 7.84 -6.26 -2.93
N LEU A 155 6.53 -6.26 -3.25
CA LEU A 155 5.74 -7.48 -3.24
C LEU A 155 6.40 -8.51 -4.16
N SER A 156 6.57 -8.24 -5.44
CA SER A 156 7.15 -9.22 -6.39
C SER A 156 8.47 -9.81 -5.89
N ALA A 157 9.38 -8.96 -5.38
CA ALA A 157 10.66 -9.39 -4.82
C ALA A 157 10.54 -10.25 -3.55
N ALA A 158 9.53 -10.04 -2.71
CA ALA A 158 9.25 -10.89 -1.57
C ALA A 158 8.77 -12.29 -2.01
N SER A 159 8.00 -12.39 -3.11
CA SER A 159 7.40 -13.67 -3.55
C SER A 159 8.44 -14.60 -4.12
N GLU A 160 9.40 -14.06 -4.87
CA GLU A 160 10.48 -14.85 -5.47
C GLU A 160 11.32 -15.58 -4.41
N LYS A 161 11.41 -15.02 -3.20
CA LYS A 161 12.18 -15.59 -2.09
C LYS A 161 11.40 -16.60 -1.25
N GLU A 162 10.07 -16.64 -1.35
CA GLU A 162 9.19 -17.41 -0.46
C GLU A 162 8.86 -18.81 -1.02
N TYR A 163 9.02 -19.02 -2.33
CA TYR A 163 8.60 -20.25 -3.01
C TYR A 163 9.75 -21.15 -3.49
N ASP A 164 10.93 -21.06 -2.86
CA ASP A 164 11.94 -22.12 -2.97
C ASP A 164 11.54 -23.28 -2.02
N GLU A 165 11.35 -24.44 -2.62
CA GLU A 165 10.45 -25.50 -2.18
C GLU A 165 10.97 -26.34 -1.00
N ASP A 166 10.27 -26.27 0.14
CA ASP A 166 10.20 -27.34 1.14
C ASP A 166 8.72 -27.65 1.42
N GLU A 167 8.30 -28.91 1.27
CA GLU A 167 6.90 -29.34 1.50
C GLU A 167 6.38 -29.07 2.92
N LYS A 168 7.30 -28.85 3.86
CA LYS A 168 7.01 -28.59 5.28
C LYS A 168 6.85 -27.11 5.62
N SER A 169 7.18 -26.21 4.70
CA SER A 169 7.00 -24.79 4.91
C SER A 169 5.50 -24.44 4.86
N PRO A 170 5.03 -23.53 5.73
CA PRO A 170 3.66 -23.04 5.64
C PRO A 170 3.44 -22.44 4.24
N ILE A 171 2.23 -22.61 3.68
CA ILE A 171 1.94 -22.10 2.33
C ILE A 171 2.07 -20.57 2.26
N ILE A 172 1.82 -19.92 3.39
CA ILE A 172 1.77 -18.47 3.54
C ILE A 172 2.77 -18.11 4.63
N ASN A 173 3.69 -17.20 4.35
CA ASN A 173 4.62 -16.71 5.35
C ASN A 173 3.86 -16.09 6.54
N PRO A 174 4.18 -16.48 7.79
CA PRO A 174 3.50 -15.94 8.97
C PRO A 174 3.60 -14.42 9.10
N THR A 175 4.71 -13.83 8.63
CA THR A 175 4.87 -12.36 8.60
C THR A 175 3.90 -11.73 7.62
N PHE A 176 3.68 -12.35 6.47
CA PHE A 176 2.73 -11.87 5.47
C PHE A 176 1.29 -12.02 5.95
N GLU A 177 0.97 -13.12 6.63
CA GLU A 177 -0.32 -13.30 7.30
C GLU A 177 -0.63 -12.16 8.28
N GLU A 178 0.32 -11.78 9.13
CA GLU A 178 0.14 -10.64 10.06
C GLU A 178 0.01 -9.30 9.32
N ILE A 179 0.70 -9.13 8.19
CA ILE A 179 0.53 -7.95 7.32
C ILE A 179 -0.89 -7.89 6.76
N LEU A 180 -1.43 -9.00 6.28
CA LEU A 180 -2.79 -9.07 5.75
C LEU A 180 -3.82 -8.72 6.81
N LYS A 181 -3.70 -9.30 8.01
CA LYS A 181 -4.55 -8.98 9.17
C LYS A 181 -4.51 -7.48 9.49
N ASP A 182 -3.30 -6.93 9.61
CA ASP A 182 -3.12 -5.52 9.92
C ASP A 182 -3.69 -4.59 8.84
N ALA A 183 -3.46 -4.92 7.57
CA ALA A 183 -3.92 -4.14 6.42
C ALA A 183 -5.45 -4.14 6.29
N PHE A 184 -6.08 -5.31 6.44
CA PHE A 184 -7.52 -5.48 6.24
C PHE A 184 -8.36 -5.07 7.46
N ALA A 185 -7.75 -5.00 8.66
CA ALA A 185 -8.41 -4.47 9.86
C ALA A 185 -8.64 -2.95 9.80
N HIS A 186 -8.03 -2.24 8.85
CA HIS A 186 -8.11 -0.78 8.74
C HIS A 186 -8.61 -0.35 7.35
N PRO A 187 -9.22 0.84 7.23
CA PRO A 187 -9.60 1.37 5.93
C PRO A 187 -8.35 1.64 5.08
N ILE A 188 -8.17 0.85 4.03
CA ILE A 188 -7.22 1.08 2.95
C ILE A 188 -7.95 1.03 1.61
N ASP A 189 -7.33 1.57 0.55
CA ASP A 189 -7.94 1.57 -0.77
C ASP A 189 -8.15 0.15 -1.30
N GLY A 190 -9.27 -0.07 -2.00
CA GLY A 190 -9.62 -1.38 -2.57
C GLY A 190 -8.50 -1.93 -3.45
N ARG A 191 -7.90 -1.09 -4.30
CA ARG A 191 -6.80 -1.52 -5.18
C ARG A 191 -5.57 -1.99 -4.42
N VAL A 192 -5.30 -1.43 -3.24
CA VAL A 192 -4.19 -1.87 -2.37
C VAL A 192 -4.51 -3.24 -1.76
N ARG A 193 -5.75 -3.47 -1.33
CA ARG A 193 -6.22 -4.78 -0.83
C ARG A 193 -6.10 -5.86 -1.90
N GLU A 194 -6.54 -5.54 -3.12
CA GLU A 194 -6.47 -6.47 -4.25
C GLU A 194 -5.02 -6.80 -4.64
N LEU A 195 -4.13 -5.80 -4.59
CA LEU A 195 -2.71 -6.01 -4.84
C LEU A 195 -2.06 -6.93 -3.78
N LEU A 196 -2.42 -6.76 -2.50
CA LEU A 196 -2.03 -7.70 -1.44
C LEU A 196 -2.59 -9.11 -1.69
N ALA A 197 -3.87 -9.22 -2.06
CA ALA A 197 -4.51 -10.50 -2.36
C ALA A 197 -3.87 -11.21 -3.56
N SER A 198 -3.36 -10.46 -4.55
CA SER A 198 -2.67 -11.03 -5.72
C SER A 198 -1.46 -11.88 -5.37
N PHE A 199 -0.90 -11.68 -4.18
CA PHE A 199 0.22 -12.46 -3.68
C PHE A 199 -0.16 -13.88 -3.26
N LEU A 200 -1.43 -14.08 -2.91
CA LEU A 200 -1.97 -15.39 -2.57
C LEU A 200 -2.46 -16.15 -3.82
N LEU A 201 -2.45 -15.53 -5.00
CA LEU A 201 -2.95 -16.12 -6.22
C LEU A 201 -2.19 -17.40 -6.60
N LYS A 202 -0.87 -17.32 -6.72
CA LYS A 202 -0.02 -18.47 -7.05
C LYS A 202 -0.17 -19.63 -6.05
N PRO A 203 -0.02 -19.44 -4.73
CA PRO A 203 -0.15 -20.55 -3.79
C PRO A 203 -1.58 -21.12 -3.72
N TYR A 204 -2.61 -20.28 -3.90
CA TYR A 204 -3.99 -20.72 -3.89
C TYR A 204 -4.35 -21.52 -5.15
N VAL A 205 -3.93 -21.07 -6.34
CA VAL A 205 -4.09 -21.84 -7.58
C VAL A 205 -3.32 -23.16 -7.53
N LYS A 206 -2.08 -23.16 -7.00
CA LYS A 206 -1.31 -24.40 -6.78
C LYS A 206 -2.10 -25.36 -5.88
N HIS A 207 -2.77 -24.85 -4.85
CA HIS A 207 -3.67 -25.67 -4.03
C HIS A 207 -4.89 -26.21 -4.80
N LEU A 208 -5.54 -25.38 -5.64
CA LEU A 208 -6.73 -25.80 -6.37
C LEU A 208 -6.46 -26.83 -7.48
N LEU A 209 -5.35 -26.66 -8.21
CA LEU A 209 -5.05 -27.46 -9.40
C LEU A 209 -4.24 -28.73 -9.10
N CYS A 210 -3.49 -28.78 -8.00
CA CYS A 210 -2.63 -29.92 -7.69
C CYS A 210 -3.30 -30.89 -6.69
N SER A 211 -3.61 -32.10 -7.13
CA SER A 211 -4.29 -33.16 -6.36
C SER A 211 -3.53 -33.62 -5.10
N ASP A 212 -2.21 -33.44 -5.06
CA ASP A 212 -1.37 -33.85 -3.94
C ASP A 212 -1.35 -32.86 -2.78
N THR A 213 -2.02 -31.70 -2.92
CA THR A 213 -2.09 -30.73 -1.83
C THR A 213 -3.04 -31.23 -0.73
N SER A 214 -2.42 -31.67 0.36
CA SER A 214 -3.06 -32.32 1.52
C SER A 214 -4.25 -31.53 2.11
N LYS A 215 -5.15 -32.25 2.81
CA LYS A 215 -6.22 -31.67 3.65
C LYS A 215 -5.75 -30.55 4.58
N THR A 216 -4.46 -30.50 4.92
CA THR A 216 -3.86 -29.46 5.78
C THR A 216 -3.82 -28.11 5.07
N LYS A 217 -3.51 -28.10 3.76
CA LYS A 217 -3.37 -26.87 2.97
C LYS A 217 -4.70 -26.13 2.78
N ALA A 218 -5.76 -26.88 2.53
CA ALA A 218 -7.13 -26.34 2.50
C ALA A 218 -7.54 -25.71 3.85
N LYS A 219 -7.09 -26.29 4.98
CA LYS A 219 -7.39 -25.76 6.31
C LYS A 219 -6.65 -24.44 6.59
N GLU A 220 -5.42 -24.28 6.09
CA GLU A 220 -4.65 -23.03 6.24
C GLU A 220 -5.35 -21.87 5.52
N PHE A 221 -5.72 -22.02 4.25
CA PHE A 221 -6.45 -20.97 3.52
C PHE A 221 -7.80 -20.67 4.13
N LYS A 222 -8.56 -21.70 4.52
CA LYS A 222 -9.84 -21.52 5.20
C LYS A 222 -9.69 -20.69 6.48
N LYS A 223 -8.70 -21.03 7.31
CA LYS A 223 -8.40 -20.28 8.54
C LYS A 223 -8.03 -18.83 8.23
N LEU A 224 -7.18 -18.59 7.23
CA LEU A 224 -6.81 -17.23 6.84
C LEU A 224 -8.02 -16.40 6.40
N PHE A 225 -8.90 -16.97 5.57
CA PHE A 225 -10.10 -16.29 5.09
C PHE A 225 -11.12 -16.02 6.20
N GLU A 226 -11.19 -16.89 7.22
CA GLU A 226 -11.98 -16.64 8.44
C GLU A 226 -11.38 -15.51 9.29
N GLU A 227 -10.05 -15.37 9.32
CA GLU A 227 -9.35 -14.34 10.11
C GLU A 227 -9.26 -12.98 9.40
N VAL A 228 -9.31 -12.94 8.07
CA VAL A 228 -9.12 -11.73 7.27
C VAL A 228 -10.35 -11.46 6.39
N GLU A 229 -11.29 -10.68 6.93
CA GLU A 229 -12.58 -10.41 6.27
C GLU A 229 -12.41 -9.77 4.88
N GLY A 230 -13.07 -10.36 3.88
CA GLY A 230 -13.08 -9.89 2.49
C GLY A 230 -11.92 -10.39 1.62
N LEU A 231 -10.87 -10.97 2.22
CA LEU A 231 -9.71 -11.47 1.48
C LEU A 231 -10.08 -12.61 0.51
N GLU A 232 -10.98 -13.51 0.92
CA GLU A 232 -11.42 -14.62 0.07
C GLU A 232 -12.02 -14.13 -1.26
N LEU A 233 -12.86 -13.09 -1.21
CA LEU A 233 -13.50 -12.54 -2.40
C LEU A 233 -12.46 -11.92 -3.35
N ASP A 234 -11.49 -11.17 -2.81
CA ASP A 234 -10.42 -10.57 -3.60
C ASP A 234 -9.57 -11.66 -4.28
N VAL A 235 -9.20 -12.72 -3.55
CA VAL A 235 -8.43 -13.85 -4.09
C VAL A 235 -9.23 -14.61 -5.16
N LEU A 236 -10.49 -14.96 -4.88
CA LEU A 236 -11.33 -15.72 -5.81
C LEU A 236 -11.61 -14.95 -7.11
N ARG A 237 -11.81 -13.63 -7.02
CA ARG A 237 -11.97 -12.80 -8.22
C ARG A 237 -10.72 -12.85 -9.08
N LEU A 238 -9.52 -12.74 -8.49
CA LEU A 238 -8.26 -12.81 -9.21
C LEU A 238 -8.04 -14.18 -9.85
N VAL A 239 -8.36 -15.27 -9.14
CA VAL A 239 -8.34 -16.62 -9.71
C VAL A 239 -9.25 -16.70 -10.93
N GLY A 240 -10.50 -16.25 -10.80
CA GLY A 240 -11.48 -16.24 -11.88
C GLY A 240 -10.99 -15.49 -13.13
N GLU A 241 -10.39 -14.32 -12.93
CA GLU A 241 -9.80 -13.53 -14.01
C GLU A 241 -8.58 -14.23 -14.65
N SER A 242 -7.70 -14.80 -13.83
CA SER A 242 -6.51 -15.54 -14.29
C SER A 242 -6.84 -16.79 -15.10
N LEU A 243 -7.98 -17.45 -14.86
CA LEU A 243 -8.41 -18.64 -15.61
C LEU A 243 -8.55 -18.39 -17.11
N SER A 244 -8.84 -17.16 -17.53
CA SER A 244 -8.90 -16.79 -18.96
C SER A 244 -7.55 -16.95 -19.68
N SER A 245 -6.45 -16.99 -18.92
CA SER A 245 -5.09 -17.09 -19.42
C SER A 245 -4.45 -18.46 -19.21
N LEU A 246 -5.22 -19.44 -18.69
CA LEU A 246 -4.72 -20.77 -18.35
C LEU A 246 -4.20 -21.49 -19.60
N SER A 247 -2.94 -21.87 -19.56
CA SER A 247 -2.29 -22.72 -20.55
C SER A 247 -1.75 -23.98 -19.89
N MET A 248 -2.21 -25.14 -20.34
CA MET A 248 -1.71 -26.43 -19.86
C MET A 248 -0.54 -26.92 -20.73
N GLY A 249 0.57 -27.21 -20.09
CA GLY A 249 1.72 -27.89 -20.68
C GLY A 249 1.43 -29.36 -20.93
N LYS A 250 2.16 -29.96 -21.87
CA LYS A 250 2.13 -31.40 -22.09
C LYS A 250 2.61 -32.13 -20.84
N VAL A 251 2.12 -33.35 -20.67
CA VAL A 251 2.64 -34.26 -19.64
C VAL A 251 3.98 -34.79 -20.14
N ASP A 252 5.02 -34.57 -19.34
CA ASP A 252 6.37 -35.07 -19.58
C ASP A 252 6.45 -36.57 -19.32
N GLY A 253 7.57 -37.19 -19.72
CA GLY A 253 7.74 -38.65 -19.63
C GLY A 253 7.74 -39.22 -18.20
N ASP A 254 7.88 -38.35 -17.19
CA ASP A 254 7.79 -38.65 -15.77
C ASP A 254 6.39 -38.43 -15.17
N GLY A 255 5.42 -38.01 -15.97
CA GLY A 255 4.06 -37.69 -15.53
C GLY A 255 3.87 -36.25 -15.05
N TYR A 256 4.91 -35.41 -15.06
CA TYR A 256 4.81 -34.02 -14.65
C TYR A 256 4.17 -33.16 -15.73
N SER A 257 3.30 -32.22 -15.35
CA SER A 257 2.76 -31.21 -16.28
C SER A 257 2.64 -29.85 -15.60
N THR A 258 3.05 -28.82 -16.33
CA THR A 258 3.05 -27.42 -15.88
C THR A 258 1.81 -26.70 -16.41
N SER A 259 1.05 -26.07 -15.53
CA SER A 259 0.02 -25.09 -15.90
C SER A 259 0.56 -23.68 -15.71
N THR A 260 0.39 -22.84 -16.72
CA THR A 260 0.82 -21.44 -16.72
C THR A 260 -0.40 -20.54 -16.66
N MET A 261 -0.34 -19.49 -15.83
CA MET A 261 -1.36 -18.46 -15.70
C MET A 261 -0.75 -17.07 -15.52
N TRP A 262 -1.56 -16.04 -15.71
CA TRP A 262 -1.18 -14.63 -15.54
C TRP A 262 -1.98 -14.00 -14.41
N CYS A 263 -1.31 -13.24 -13.55
CA CYS A 263 -1.98 -12.36 -12.60
C CYS A 263 -2.51 -11.12 -13.33
N PRO A 264 -3.83 -10.83 -13.30
CA PRO A 264 -4.42 -9.70 -14.02
C PRO A 264 -3.98 -8.33 -13.46
N LEU A 265 -3.53 -8.27 -12.20
CA LEU A 265 -3.13 -7.02 -11.54
C LEU A 265 -1.65 -6.68 -11.68
N THR A 266 -0.79 -7.68 -11.63
CA THR A 266 0.67 -7.48 -11.71
C THR A 266 1.23 -7.81 -13.08
N GLU A 267 0.44 -8.43 -13.95
CA GLU A 267 0.85 -9.00 -15.25
C GLU A 267 2.00 -10.00 -15.11
N LEU A 268 2.24 -10.52 -13.91
CA LEU A 268 3.25 -11.53 -13.66
C LEU A 268 2.71 -12.90 -14.07
N ARG A 269 3.50 -13.59 -14.88
CA ARG A 269 3.31 -15.00 -15.19
C ARG A 269 3.71 -15.84 -13.99
N PHE A 270 2.91 -16.84 -13.67
CA PHE A 270 3.28 -17.87 -12.71
C PHE A 270 2.91 -19.26 -13.23
N ASP A 271 3.72 -20.23 -12.81
CA ASP A 271 3.57 -21.63 -13.19
C ASP A 271 3.21 -22.47 -11.95
N THR A 272 2.36 -23.47 -12.14
CA THR A 272 1.97 -24.47 -11.14
C THR A 272 2.13 -25.87 -11.74
N GLY A 273 2.89 -26.74 -11.10
CA GLY A 273 3.14 -28.12 -11.58
C GLY A 273 2.25 -29.15 -10.90
N THR A 274 1.77 -30.13 -11.67
CA THR A 274 0.98 -31.26 -11.15
C THR A 274 1.56 -32.58 -11.65
N MET A 275 1.68 -33.57 -10.77
CA MET A 275 2.01 -34.93 -11.14
C MET A 275 0.76 -35.69 -11.54
N TYR A 276 0.77 -36.25 -12.74
CA TYR A 276 -0.25 -37.17 -13.22
C TYR A 276 0.27 -38.59 -13.04
N GLU A 277 -0.54 -39.47 -12.45
CA GLU A 277 -0.24 -40.91 -12.44
C GLU A 277 -0.17 -41.40 -13.90
N VAL A 278 1.03 -41.73 -14.36
CA VAL A 278 1.23 -42.42 -15.63
C VAL A 278 0.79 -43.87 -15.42
N ARG A 279 -0.39 -44.22 -15.95
CA ARG A 279 -0.91 -45.60 -15.95
C ARG A 279 -0.34 -46.43 -17.10
#